data_AF-A0A7W0RCE5-F1
#
_entry.id   AF-A0A7W0RCE5-F1
#
_cell.length_a   1.000
_cell.length_b   1.000
_cell.length_c   1.000
_cell.angle_alpha   90.00
_cell.angle_beta   90.00
_cell.angle_gamma   90.00
#
_symmetry.space_group_name_H-M   'P 1'
#
loop_
_entity.id
_entity.type
_entity.pdbx_description
1 polymer ?
#
loop_
_entity_poly.entity_id
_entity_poly.type
_entity_poly.pdbx_seq_one_letter_code
_entity_poly.pdbx_strand_id
1 'polypeptide(L)'
;SINWPLGAASYLLLPALGPIYATPADFADLPASGVTTLQQILLDDRLEFLRDPALAGSAQAIAAFASLHISMTFTAAVAAHLLGVGRRLRIALWAMFAVTLVNTVYLGWHYFVDNIAGVAIAVAALVIARLLTGFELQSLRRAPHGEADPA
;
A
#
# COMPACT_ATOMS: atom_id res chain seq x y z
N SER A 1 -0.36 -12.16 3.34
CA SER A 1 0.43 -11.13 2.63
C SER A 1 1.64 -10.76 3.48
N ILE A 2 2.87 -10.77 2.93
CA ILE A 2 4.11 -10.40 3.66
C ILE A 2 4.19 -8.87 3.90
N ASN A 3 3.47 -8.07 3.10
CA ASN A 3 3.44 -6.62 3.26
C ASN A 3 2.87 -6.16 4.61
N TRP A 4 1.86 -6.87 5.13
CA TRP A 4 1.19 -6.48 6.37
C TRP A 4 2.11 -6.48 7.60
N PRO A 5 2.83 -7.58 7.93
CA PRO A 5 3.72 -7.57 9.09
C PRO A 5 4.87 -6.56 8.95
N LEU A 6 5.38 -6.33 7.73
CA LEU A 6 6.38 -5.28 7.48
C LEU A 6 5.82 -3.87 7.70
N GLY A 7 4.59 -3.62 7.25
CA GLY A 7 3.88 -2.37 7.49
C GLY A 7 3.63 -2.13 8.98
N ALA A 8 3.10 -3.13 9.69
CA ALA A 8 2.87 -3.05 11.13
C ALA A 8 4.18 -2.78 11.91
N ALA A 9 5.26 -3.47 11.57
CA ALA A 9 6.57 -3.21 12.16
C ALA A 9 7.06 -1.78 11.88
N SER A 10 6.90 -1.29 10.64
CA SER A 10 7.31 0.08 10.28
C SER A 10 6.54 1.15 11.08
N TYR A 11 5.25 0.92 11.33
CA TYR A 11 4.43 1.81 12.14
C TYR A 11 4.87 1.84 13.60
N LEU A 12 5.20 0.67 14.17
CA LEU A 12 5.72 0.59 15.54
C LEU A 12 7.09 1.28 15.69
N LEU A 13 7.92 1.26 14.64
CA LEU A 13 9.22 1.92 14.63
C LEU A 13 9.12 3.44 14.45
N LEU A 14 8.21 3.89 13.58
CA LEU A 14 8.01 5.30 13.26
C LEU A 14 6.52 5.64 13.22
N PRO A 15 5.88 5.88 14.38
CA PRO A 15 4.48 6.27 14.42
C PRO A 15 4.34 7.69 13.87
N ALA A 16 3.53 7.85 12.82
CA ALA A 16 3.32 9.13 12.16
C ALA A 16 1.84 9.36 11.85
N LEU A 17 1.43 10.64 11.92
CA LEU A 17 0.12 11.11 11.48
C LEU A 17 0.20 11.60 10.03
N GLY A 18 -0.87 11.38 9.27
CA GLY A 18 -0.99 11.92 7.92
C GLY A 18 -1.14 13.46 7.93
N PRO A 19 -0.80 14.14 6.82
CA PRO A 19 -0.99 15.58 6.67
C PRO A 19 -2.38 16.10 7.07
N ILE A 20 -3.46 15.36 6.80
CA ILE A 20 -4.83 15.76 7.17
C ILE A 20 -5.00 15.99 8.68
N TYR A 21 -4.20 15.30 9.49
CA TYR A 21 -4.23 15.42 10.95
C TYR A 21 -3.14 16.34 11.49
N ALA A 22 -2.01 16.44 10.81
CA ALA A 22 -0.87 17.26 11.23
C ALA A 22 -1.02 18.73 10.82
N THR A 23 -1.51 18.99 9.61
CA THR A 23 -1.74 20.33 9.02
C THR A 23 -3.14 20.43 8.38
N PRO A 24 -4.22 20.28 9.17
CA PRO A 24 -5.59 20.21 8.65
C PRO A 24 -6.04 21.44 7.85
N ALA A 25 -5.44 22.61 8.09
CA ALA A 25 -5.73 23.84 7.37
C ALA A 25 -5.47 23.71 5.86
N ASP A 26 -4.46 22.93 5.44
CA ASP A 26 -4.12 22.72 4.03
C ASP A 26 -5.21 21.95 3.26
N PHE A 27 -6.13 21.31 4.00
CA PHE A 27 -7.18 20.45 3.48
C PHE A 27 -8.59 20.99 3.79
N ALA A 28 -8.71 22.19 4.37
CA ALA A 28 -9.98 22.76 4.83
C ALA A 28 -10.99 22.98 3.69
N ASP A 29 -10.51 23.20 2.47
CA ASP A 29 -11.35 23.44 1.28
C ASP A 29 -11.78 22.16 0.57
N LEU A 30 -11.40 20.97 1.07
CA LEU A 30 -11.83 19.71 0.47
C LEU A 30 -13.36 19.53 0.64
N PRO A 31 -14.08 19.14 -0.43
CA PRO A 31 -15.50 18.84 -0.33
C PRO A 31 -15.79 17.71 0.67
N ALA A 32 -16.88 17.86 1.43
CA ALA A 32 -17.38 16.79 2.28
C ALA A 32 -17.67 15.54 1.44
N SER A 33 -17.12 14.40 1.88
CA SER A 33 -17.22 13.12 1.19
C SER A 33 -17.16 11.97 2.20
N GLY A 34 -17.36 10.73 1.73
CA GLY A 34 -17.17 9.55 2.58
C GLY A 34 -15.75 9.47 3.17
N VAL A 35 -14.74 10.03 2.49
CA VAL A 35 -13.37 10.07 3.00
C VAL A 35 -13.23 11.05 4.15
N THR A 36 -13.78 12.26 4.04
CA THR A 36 -13.70 13.23 5.14
C THR A 36 -14.46 12.73 6.37
N THR A 37 -15.59 12.03 6.17
CA THR A 37 -16.31 11.36 7.27
C THR A 37 -15.44 10.28 7.93
N LEU A 38 -14.79 9.42 7.14
CA LEU A 38 -13.88 8.40 7.67
C LEU A 38 -12.71 9.03 8.43
N GLN A 39 -12.14 10.13 7.91
CA GLN A 39 -11.05 10.83 8.57
C GLN A 39 -11.43 11.31 9.97
N GLN A 40 -12.65 11.83 10.14
CA GLN A 40 -13.19 12.26 11.44
C GLN A 40 -13.41 11.07 12.37
N ILE A 41 -14.05 10.00 11.90
CA ILE A 41 -14.26 8.77 12.71
C ILE A 41 -12.92 8.25 13.27
N LEU A 42 -11.90 8.15 12.41
CA LEU A 42 -10.58 7.67 12.83
C LEU A 42 -9.88 8.61 13.82
N LEU A 43 -10.13 9.92 13.71
CA LEU A 43 -9.59 10.89 14.65
C LEU A 43 -10.28 10.78 16.00
N ASP A 44 -11.60 10.64 16.01
CA ASP A 44 -12.39 10.45 17.23
C ASP A 44 -11.96 9.18 17.96
N ASP A 45 -11.83 8.05 17.25
CA ASP A 45 -11.31 6.78 17.80
C ASP A 45 -9.92 6.95 18.42
N ARG A 46 -9.03 7.69 17.74
CA ARG A 46 -7.69 7.98 18.26
C ARG A 46 -7.75 8.82 19.53
N LEU A 47 -8.59 9.85 19.56
CA LEU A 47 -8.71 10.73 20.72
C LEU A 47 -9.30 9.97 21.92
N GLU A 48 -10.21 9.03 21.69
CA GLU A 48 -10.68 8.11 22.73
C GLU A 48 -9.56 7.22 23.26
N PHE A 49 -8.78 6.58 22.36
CA PHE A 49 -7.62 5.76 22.73
C PHE A 49 -6.59 6.54 23.56
N LEU A 50 -6.32 7.80 23.19
CA LEU A 50 -5.36 8.64 23.92
C LEU A 50 -5.88 9.10 25.30
N ARG A 51 -7.20 9.19 25.48
CA ARG A 51 -7.80 9.56 26.77
C ARG A 51 -7.77 8.39 27.75
N ASP A 52 -8.09 7.19 27.29
CA ASP A 52 -8.07 5.98 28.12
C ASP A 52 -7.62 4.75 27.33
N PRO A 53 -6.30 4.47 27.31
CA PRO A 53 -5.77 3.31 26.61
C PRO A 53 -6.22 1.96 27.18
N ALA A 54 -6.71 1.92 28.43
CA ALA A 54 -7.08 0.68 29.12
C ALA A 54 -8.56 0.30 28.87
N LEU A 55 -9.41 1.29 28.61
CA LEU A 55 -10.80 1.10 28.19
C LEU A 55 -10.97 1.00 26.67
N ALA A 56 -10.02 1.51 25.89
CA ALA A 56 -10.09 1.48 24.43
C ALA A 56 -9.91 0.05 23.87
N GLY A 57 -11.03 -0.60 23.54
CA GLY A 57 -11.06 -1.81 22.72
C GLY A 57 -10.74 -1.55 21.23
N SER A 58 -10.54 -0.30 20.83
CA SER A 58 -10.23 0.12 19.47
C SER A 58 -8.72 0.33 19.29
N ALA A 59 -8.13 -0.44 18.38
CA ALA A 59 -6.78 -0.17 17.91
C ALA A 59 -6.76 1.19 17.17
N GLN A 60 -5.79 2.06 17.44
CA GLN A 60 -5.61 3.29 16.66
C GLN A 60 -5.25 2.94 15.21
N ALA A 61 -6.14 3.25 14.27
CA ALA A 61 -5.96 2.93 12.85
C ALA A 61 -5.33 4.08 12.03
N ILE A 62 -4.87 5.15 12.69
CA ILE A 62 -4.12 6.22 12.03
C ILE A 62 -2.63 5.89 12.03
N ALA A 63 -2.13 5.53 10.86
CA ALA A 63 -0.73 5.20 10.60
C ALA A 63 -0.29 5.74 9.23
N ALA A 64 0.50 6.81 9.21
CA ALA A 64 1.04 7.35 7.96
C ALA A 64 2.27 6.58 7.47
N PHE A 65 3.24 6.30 8.34
CA PHE A 65 4.47 5.63 7.91
C PHE A 65 4.44 4.11 8.18
N ALA A 66 4.80 3.25 7.23
CA ALA A 66 4.88 3.47 5.77
C ALA A 66 3.54 3.16 5.07
N SER A 67 3.32 3.68 3.86
CA SER A 67 2.01 3.50 3.20
C SER A 67 1.77 2.07 2.72
N LEU A 68 0.92 1.34 3.46
CA LEU A 68 0.54 -0.04 3.12
C LEU A 68 -0.32 -0.11 1.84
N HIS A 69 -1.11 0.93 1.56
CA HIS A 69 -1.87 1.07 0.31
C HIS A 69 -0.95 0.98 -0.92
N ILE A 70 0.15 1.74 -0.89
CA ILE A 70 1.17 1.75 -1.95
C ILE A 70 1.89 0.42 -2.02
N SER A 71 2.27 -0.14 -0.87
CA SER A 71 2.93 -1.43 -0.81
C SER A 71 2.10 -2.54 -1.47
N MET A 72 0.82 -2.65 -1.13
CA MET A 72 -0.08 -3.67 -1.65
C MET A 72 -0.39 -3.48 -3.15
N THR A 73 -0.76 -2.28 -3.56
CA THR A 73 -1.12 -2.00 -4.96
C THR A 73 0.09 -2.14 -5.90
N PHE A 74 1.28 -1.71 -5.46
CA PHE A 74 2.53 -1.93 -6.20
C PHE A 74 2.87 -3.41 -6.32
N THR A 75 2.80 -4.15 -5.20
CA THR A 75 3.01 -5.61 -5.21
C THR A 75 2.10 -6.29 -6.22
N ALA A 76 0.81 -5.94 -6.24
CA ALA A 76 -0.16 -6.50 -7.18
C ALA A 76 0.18 -6.15 -8.64
N ALA A 77 0.55 -4.90 -8.92
CA ALA A 77 0.93 -4.45 -10.26
C ALA A 77 2.19 -5.15 -10.79
N VAL A 78 3.18 -5.39 -9.92
CA VAL A 78 4.39 -6.17 -10.27
C VAL A 78 4.06 -7.65 -10.43
N ALA A 79 3.31 -8.25 -9.49
CA ALA A 79 2.91 -9.64 -9.55
C ALA A 79 2.12 -9.98 -10.83
N ALA A 80 1.34 -9.03 -11.37
CA ALA A 80 0.64 -9.19 -12.65
C ALA A 80 1.59 -9.45 -13.84
N HIS A 81 2.78 -8.84 -13.83
CA HIS A 81 3.82 -9.15 -14.82
C HIS A 81 4.44 -10.51 -14.55
N LEU A 82 4.72 -10.80 -13.29
CA LEU A 82 5.31 -12.08 -12.86
C LEU A 82 4.39 -13.27 -13.14
N LEU A 83 3.07 -13.11 -13.10
CA LEU A 83 2.12 -14.20 -13.28
C LEU A 83 1.59 -14.30 -14.72
N GLY A 84 2.14 -13.54 -15.66
CA GLY A 84 1.72 -13.66 -17.07
C GLY A 84 0.30 -13.17 -17.35
N VAL A 85 -0.33 -12.40 -16.45
CA VAL A 85 -1.76 -12.04 -16.60
C VAL A 85 -1.99 -11.12 -17.81
N GLY A 86 -3.22 -11.12 -18.35
CA GLY A 86 -3.56 -10.38 -19.57
C GLY A 86 -3.30 -8.86 -19.48
N ARG A 87 -2.98 -8.25 -20.64
CA ARG A 87 -2.64 -6.82 -20.76
C ARG A 87 -3.66 -5.88 -20.11
N ARG A 88 -4.96 -6.17 -20.25
CA ARG A 88 -6.03 -5.34 -19.67
C ARG A 88 -5.94 -5.28 -18.14
N LEU A 89 -5.73 -6.42 -17.49
CA LEU A 89 -5.60 -6.50 -16.03
C LEU A 89 -4.32 -5.82 -15.55
N ARG A 90 -3.19 -5.97 -16.27
CA ARG A 90 -1.96 -5.24 -15.95
C ARG A 90 -2.17 -3.73 -15.97
N ILE A 91 -2.81 -3.21 -17.03
CA ILE A 91 -3.12 -1.78 -17.14
C ILE A 91 -4.02 -1.34 -15.97
N ALA A 92 -5.06 -2.11 -15.65
CA ALA A 92 -5.96 -1.80 -14.54
C ALA A 92 -5.23 -1.74 -13.19
N LEU A 93 -4.30 -2.66 -12.92
CA LEU A 93 -3.55 -2.68 -11.67
C LEU A 93 -2.54 -1.52 -11.56
N TRP A 94 -1.89 -1.16 -12.67
CA TRP A 94 -1.02 0.03 -12.71
C TRP A 94 -1.82 1.33 -12.56
N ALA A 95 -3.00 1.41 -13.18
CA ALA A 95 -3.91 2.53 -12.99
C ALA A 95 -4.38 2.63 -11.52
N MET A 96 -4.75 1.49 -10.91
CA MET A 96 -5.12 1.43 -9.48
C MET A 96 -3.97 1.92 -8.58
N PHE A 97 -2.74 1.49 -8.84
CA PHE A 97 -1.56 1.97 -8.12
C PHE A 97 -1.38 3.49 -8.27
N ALA A 98 -1.44 4.02 -9.50
CA ALA A 98 -1.28 5.45 -9.76
C ALA A 98 -2.38 6.30 -9.10
N VAL A 99 -3.65 5.87 -9.22
CA VAL A 99 -4.78 6.54 -8.57
C VAL A 99 -4.62 6.50 -7.05
N THR A 100 -4.20 5.35 -6.49
CA THR A 100 -3.97 5.20 -5.06
C THR A 100 -2.85 6.13 -4.58
N LEU A 101 -1.73 6.21 -5.31
CA LEU A 101 -0.62 7.13 -5.01
C LEU A 101 -1.07 8.59 -4.98
N VAL A 102 -1.86 9.02 -5.96
CA VAL A 102 -2.38 10.40 -5.98
C VAL A 102 -3.36 10.61 -4.83
N ASN A 103 -4.28 9.67 -4.61
CA ASN A 103 -5.32 9.76 -3.59
C ASN A 103 -4.76 9.84 -2.17
N THR A 104 -3.71 9.07 -1.87
CA THR A 104 -3.10 9.06 -0.53
C THR A 104 -2.46 10.41 -0.18
N VAL A 105 -1.87 11.10 -1.17
CA VAL A 105 -1.29 12.43 -0.98
C VAL A 105 -2.37 13.50 -1.01
N TYR A 106 -3.25 13.48 -2.02
CA TYR A 106 -4.28 14.50 -2.23
C TYR A 106 -5.24 14.63 -1.05
N LEU A 107 -5.64 13.51 -0.44
CA LEU A 107 -6.52 13.51 0.73
C LEU A 107 -5.77 13.60 2.06
N GLY A 108 -4.44 13.81 2.03
CA GLY A 108 -3.64 14.03 3.22
C GLY A 108 -3.46 12.80 4.11
N TRP A 109 -3.61 11.58 3.57
CA TRP A 109 -3.37 10.34 4.33
C TRP A 109 -1.88 10.12 4.58
N HIS A 110 -1.05 10.44 3.59
CA HIS A 110 0.36 10.12 3.57
C HIS A 110 1.19 11.27 3.01
N TYR A 111 2.38 11.47 3.57
CA TYR A 111 3.43 12.23 2.90
C TYR A 111 3.94 11.46 1.69
N PHE A 112 4.50 12.17 0.71
CA PHE A 112 5.09 11.51 -0.46
C PHE A 112 6.21 10.51 -0.08
N VAL A 113 6.98 10.81 0.98
CA VAL A 113 8.04 9.91 1.48
C VAL A 113 7.48 8.59 2.03
N ASP A 114 6.29 8.59 2.61
CA ASP A 114 5.63 7.37 3.11
C ASP A 114 5.31 6.42 1.96
N ASN A 115 5.01 6.96 0.78
CA ASN A 115 4.75 6.17 -0.43
C ASN A 115 6.05 5.54 -0.96
N ILE A 116 7.18 6.26 -0.91
CA ILE A 116 8.49 5.70 -1.25
C ILE A 116 8.83 4.52 -0.33
N ALA A 117 8.60 4.68 0.98
CA ALA A 117 8.77 3.61 1.95
C ALA A 117 7.80 2.44 1.68
N GLY A 118 6.57 2.71 1.27
CA GLY A 118 5.61 1.70 0.84
C GLY A 118 6.12 0.85 -0.34
N VAL A 119 6.74 1.48 -1.35
CA VAL A 119 7.42 0.77 -2.46
C VAL A 119 8.59 -0.08 -1.94
N ALA A 120 9.39 0.44 -1.01
CA ALA A 120 10.48 -0.31 -0.41
C ALA A 120 9.97 -1.57 0.33
N ILE A 121 8.86 -1.46 1.07
CA ILE A 121 8.20 -2.61 1.71
C ILE A 121 7.73 -3.62 0.67
N ALA A 122 7.11 -3.18 -0.43
CA ALA A 122 6.67 -4.08 -1.49
C ALA A 122 7.83 -4.86 -2.12
N VAL A 123 8.95 -4.18 -2.39
CA VAL A 123 10.17 -4.82 -2.91
C VAL A 123 10.71 -5.83 -1.91
N ALA A 124 10.81 -5.46 -0.63
CA ALA A 124 11.25 -6.37 0.42
C ALA A 124 10.34 -7.61 0.52
N ALA A 125 9.02 -7.41 0.48
CA ALA A 125 8.05 -8.50 0.50
C ALA A 125 8.19 -9.45 -0.69
N LEU A 126 8.43 -8.93 -1.90
CA LEU A 126 8.67 -9.74 -3.09
C LEU A 126 10.00 -10.51 -3.02
N VAL A 127 11.06 -9.90 -2.48
CA VAL A 127 12.35 -10.56 -2.25
C VAL A 127 12.19 -11.70 -1.24
N ILE A 128 11.54 -11.45 -0.11
CA ILE A 128 11.28 -12.47 0.92
C ILE A 128 10.40 -13.58 0.33
N ALA A 129 9.34 -13.23 -0.42
CA ALA A 129 8.49 -14.22 -1.09
C ALA A 129 9.31 -15.11 -2.03
N ARG A 130 10.22 -14.53 -2.82
CA ARG A 130 11.11 -15.28 -3.70
C ARG A 130 12.03 -16.21 -2.92
N LEU A 131 12.64 -15.74 -1.84
CA LEU A 131 13.54 -16.54 -1.00
C LEU A 131 12.80 -17.72 -0.35
N LEU A 132 11.57 -17.51 0.11
CA LEU A 132 10.78 -18.54 0.78
C LEU A 132 10.17 -19.56 -0.18
N THR A 133 9.82 -19.15 -1.41
CA THR A 133 9.14 -20.02 -2.38
C THR A 133 10.08 -20.65 -3.42
N GLY A 134 11.31 -20.15 -3.53
CA GLY A 134 12.25 -20.57 -4.58
C GLY A 134 11.80 -20.16 -6.00
N PHE A 135 10.80 -19.28 -6.13
CA PHE A 135 10.24 -18.90 -7.42
C PHE A 135 11.25 -18.12 -8.27
N GLU A 136 11.83 -18.76 -9.29
CA GLU A 136 12.71 -18.10 -10.24
C GLU A 136 11.92 -17.36 -11.32
N LEU A 137 12.06 -16.03 -11.35
CA LEU A 137 11.53 -15.15 -12.42
C LEU A 137 11.92 -15.60 -13.85
N GLN A 138 12.98 -16.40 -14.00
CA GLN A 138 13.51 -16.82 -15.30
C GLN A 138 12.70 -17.93 -15.97
N SER A 139 11.95 -18.75 -15.22
CA SER A 139 11.22 -19.91 -15.76
C SER A 139 10.09 -19.51 -16.72
N LEU A 140 9.52 -18.32 -16.56
CA LEU A 140 8.45 -17.79 -17.40
C LEU A 140 8.93 -17.07 -18.66
N ARG A 141 10.21 -16.68 -18.71
CA ARG A 141 10.80 -15.95 -19.84
C ARG A 141 11.39 -16.89 -20.90
N ARG A 142 11.53 -18.19 -20.58
CA ARG A 142 12.08 -19.24 -21.46
C ARG A 142 11.06 -19.98 -22.33
N ALA A 143 9.78 -19.64 -22.27
CA ALA A 143 8.83 -20.11 -23.29
C ALA A 143 8.70 -19.05 -24.39
N PRO A 144 9.62 -19.04 -25.37
CA PRO A 144 9.13 -18.91 -26.75
C PRO A 144 9.93 -19.72 -27.80
N HIS A 145 9.14 -20.39 -28.66
CA HIS A 145 9.41 -20.90 -30.01
C HIS A 145 10.11 -22.25 -30.20
N GLY A 146 9.34 -23.18 -30.78
CA GLY A 146 9.80 -23.92 -31.95
C GLY A 146 10.02 -25.42 -31.76
N GLU A 147 8.95 -26.19 -31.77
CA GLU A 147 9.00 -27.55 -32.32
C GLU A 147 7.96 -27.62 -33.43
N ALA A 148 8.33 -27.05 -34.58
CA ALA A 148 7.70 -27.37 -35.85
C ALA A 148 8.46 -28.58 -36.39
N ASP A 149 7.77 -29.72 -36.37
CA ASP A 149 8.20 -31.02 -36.87
C ASP A 149 8.47 -30.94 -38.39
N PRO A 150 9.68 -31.29 -38.89
CA PRO A 150 9.92 -31.41 -40.32
C PRO A 150 9.38 -32.75 -40.82
N ALA A 151 8.32 -32.67 -41.64
CA ALA A 151 7.87 -33.77 -42.50
C ALA A 151 8.82 -34.01 -43.68
#